data_AF-A0ABD3Y8X8-F1
#
_entry.id   AF-A0ABD3Y8X8-F1
#
_cell.length_a   1.000
_cell.length_b   1.000
_cell.length_c   1.000
_cell.angle_alpha   90.00
_cell.angle_beta   90.00
_cell.angle_gamma   90.00
#
_symmetry.space_group_name_H-M   'P 1'
#
loop_
_entity.id
_entity.type
_entity.pdbx_description
1 polymer ?
#
loop_
_entity_poly.entity_id
_entity_poly.type
_entity_poly.pdbx_seq_one_letter_code
_entity_poly.pdbx_strand_id
1 'polypeptide(L)'
;MHPRKLRHRPTSKLNTTFINQVVEELQADPSKISIIQKNLEQYRSQSHLKRGFLLAIERFDWVFETSKDIDFICQQILADDYIGNRLRRYPLLFKGVINNA
;
A
#
# COMPACT_ATOMS: atom_id res chain seq x y z
N MET A 1 -24.96 21.30 4.99
CA MET A 1 -23.82 20.44 4.59
C MET A 1 -24.13 19.02 5.06
N HIS A 2 -24.56 18.12 4.16
CA HIS A 2 -24.88 16.74 4.55
C HIS A 2 -23.58 15.94 4.72
N PRO A 3 -23.39 15.17 5.81
CA PRO A 3 -22.22 14.32 5.95
C PRO A 3 -22.21 13.31 4.81
N ARG A 4 -21.13 13.29 4.01
CA ARG A 4 -20.93 12.25 3.00
C ARG A 4 -20.90 10.92 3.72
N LYS A 5 -21.92 10.08 3.51
CA LYS A 5 -21.90 8.67 3.92
C LYS A 5 -20.61 8.03 3.41
N LEU A 6 -19.71 7.70 4.33
CA LEU A 6 -18.54 6.87 4.06
C LEU A 6 -19.05 5.52 3.58
N ARG A 7 -19.04 5.27 2.26
CA ARG A 7 -19.35 3.96 1.71
C ARG A 7 -18.21 3.03 2.11
N HIS A 8 -18.46 2.16 3.09
CA HIS A 8 -17.58 1.05 3.42
C HIS A 8 -17.65 0.06 2.26
N ARG A 9 -16.79 0.23 1.26
CA ARG A 9 -16.71 -0.71 0.14
C ARG A 9 -15.98 -1.94 0.67
N PRO A 10 -16.61 -3.13 0.72
CA PRO A 10 -15.92 -4.33 1.17
C PRO A 10 -14.69 -4.54 0.29
N THR A 11 -13.54 -4.77 0.92
CA THR A 11 -12.33 -5.24 0.27
C THR A 11 -12.66 -6.57 -0.42
N SER A 12 -12.36 -6.70 -1.71
CA SER A 12 -12.60 -7.97 -2.39
C SER A 12 -11.72 -9.05 -1.78
N LYS A 13 -12.22 -10.29 -1.68
CA LYS A 13 -11.43 -11.43 -1.18
C LYS A 13 -10.09 -11.57 -1.92
N LEU A 14 -10.08 -11.34 -3.24
CA LEU A 14 -8.88 -11.36 -4.07
C LEU A 14 -7.84 -10.32 -3.64
N ASN A 15 -8.26 -9.11 -3.26
CA ASN A 15 -7.33 -8.09 -2.75
C ASN A 15 -6.75 -8.52 -1.41
N THR A 16 -7.55 -9.13 -0.53
CA THR A 16 -7.04 -9.63 0.76
C THR A 16 -5.99 -10.71 0.57
N THR A 17 -6.25 -11.70 -0.30
CA THR A 17 -5.26 -12.76 -0.61
C THR A 17 -3.97 -12.19 -1.19
N PHE A 18 -4.07 -11.27 -2.15
CA PHE A 18 -2.90 -10.62 -2.74
C PHE A 18 -2.09 -9.83 -1.70
N ILE A 19 -2.74 -9.08 -0.82
CA ILE A 19 -2.06 -8.31 0.22
C ILE A 19 -1.36 -9.23 1.23
N ASN A 20 -1.98 -10.35 1.61
CA ASN A 20 -1.34 -11.32 2.50
C ASN A 20 -0.08 -11.92 1.86
N GLN A 21 -0.14 -12.29 0.58
CA GLN A 21 1.04 -12.78 -0.15
C GLN A 21 2.14 -11.72 -0.23
N VAL A 22 1.79 -10.45 -0.46
CA VAL A 22 2.75 -9.34 -0.43
C VAL A 22 3.44 -9.23 0.93
N VAL A 23 2.69 -9.35 2.03
CA VAL A 23 3.26 -9.27 3.38
C VAL A 23 4.19 -10.46 3.66
N GLU A 24 3.76 -11.68 3.33
CA GLU A 24 4.60 -12.88 3.47
C GLU A 24 5.91 -12.73 2.69
N GLU A 25 5.84 -12.20 1.47
CA GLU A 25 7.01 -12.02 0.61
C GLU A 25 7.96 -10.92 1.12
N LEU A 26 7.42 -9.83 1.69
CA LEU A 26 8.22 -8.77 2.30
C LEU A 26 8.92 -9.24 3.59
N GLN A 27 8.25 -10.09 4.38
CA GLN A 27 8.85 -10.71 5.56
C GLN A 27 9.93 -11.72 5.19
N ALA A 28 9.73 -12.50 4.12
CA ALA A 28 10.71 -13.45 3.62
C ALA A 28 11.92 -12.75 2.98
N ASP A 29 11.70 -11.66 2.24
CA ASP A 29 12.73 -10.86 1.60
C ASP A 29 12.50 -9.34 1.81
N PRO A 30 13.05 -8.79 2.90
CA PRO A 30 13.06 -7.35 3.20
C PRO A 30 13.53 -6.45 2.05
N SER A 31 14.39 -6.94 1.17
CA SER A 31 14.96 -6.12 0.09
C SER A 31 13.90 -5.70 -0.95
N LYS A 32 12.81 -6.47 -1.05
CA LYS A 32 11.67 -6.19 -1.94
C LYS A 32 10.92 -4.92 -1.57
N ILE A 33 11.17 -4.33 -0.40
CA ILE A 33 10.63 -3.00 -0.06
C ILE A 33 11.07 -1.92 -1.05
N SER A 34 12.26 -2.09 -1.65
CA SER A 34 12.77 -1.21 -2.71
C SER A 34 11.88 -1.20 -3.95
N ILE A 35 11.19 -2.31 -4.25
CA ILE A 35 10.21 -2.40 -5.36
C ILE A 35 9.03 -1.46 -5.09
N ILE A 36 8.55 -1.43 -3.84
CA ILE A 36 7.46 -0.54 -3.44
C ILE A 36 7.92 0.92 -3.55
N GLN A 37 9.11 1.26 -3.04
CA GLN A 37 9.66 2.61 -3.18
C GLN A 37 9.77 3.06 -4.65
N LYS A 38 10.30 2.19 -5.52
CA LYS A 38 10.38 2.45 -6.97
C LYS A 38 9.01 2.65 -7.60
N ASN A 39 8.02 1.86 -7.20
CA ASN A 39 6.63 2.03 -7.65
C ASN A 39 6.09 3.41 -7.24
N LEU A 40 6.30 3.84 -6.00
CA LEU A 40 5.85 5.15 -5.51
C LEU A 40 6.43 6.29 -6.34
N GLU A 41 7.75 6.27 -6.59
CA GLU A 41 8.42 7.26 -7.42
C GLU A 41 7.88 7.27 -8.86
N GLN A 42 7.76 6.07 -9.47
CA GLN A 42 7.25 5.92 -10.84
C GLN A 42 5.82 6.43 -10.99
N TYR A 43 4.94 6.17 -10.02
CA TYR A 43 3.57 6.67 -10.07
C TYR A 43 3.50 8.17 -9.79
N ARG A 44 4.37 8.70 -8.92
CA ARG A 44 4.43 10.13 -8.61
C ARG A 44 4.86 10.96 -9.82
N SER A 45 5.70 10.42 -10.71
CA SER A 45 6.10 11.11 -11.95
C SER A 45 5.01 11.16 -13.03
N GLN A 46 3.87 10.50 -12.86
CA GLN A 46 2.80 10.49 -13.86
C GLN A 46 1.95 11.77 -13.82
N SER A 47 1.78 12.43 -14.97
CA SER A 47 1.06 13.71 -15.07
C SER A 47 -0.42 13.66 -14.69
N HIS A 48 -1.08 12.50 -14.86
CA HIS A 48 -2.53 12.35 -14.65
C HIS A 48 -2.89 11.34 -13.56
N LEU A 49 -2.14 11.34 -12.46
CA LEU A 49 -2.44 10.45 -11.33
C LEU A 49 -3.66 10.95 -10.55
N LYS A 50 -4.62 10.05 -10.28
CA LYS A 50 -5.81 10.40 -9.50
C LYS A 50 -5.40 10.86 -8.10
N ARG A 51 -6.01 11.95 -7.60
CA ARG A 51 -5.78 12.47 -6.23
C ARG A 51 -5.89 11.41 -5.14
N GLY A 52 -6.78 10.43 -5.32
CA GLY A 52 -6.90 9.32 -4.38
C GLY A 52 -5.65 8.46 -4.27
N PHE A 53 -4.99 8.21 -5.40
CA PHE A 53 -3.76 7.44 -5.46
C PHE A 53 -2.57 8.25 -4.91
N LEU A 54 -2.47 9.54 -5.23
CA LEU A 54 -1.46 10.45 -4.65
C LEU A 54 -1.51 10.43 -3.12
N LEU A 55 -2.71 10.55 -2.54
CA LEU A 55 -2.89 10.44 -1.09
C LEU A 55 -2.43 9.08 -0.53
N ALA A 56 -2.51 8.00 -1.29
CA ALA A 56 -2.00 6.70 -0.82
C ALA A 56 -0.47 6.65 -0.84
N ILE A 57 0.17 7.29 -1.82
CA ILE A 57 1.63 7.49 -1.87
C ILE A 57 2.08 8.28 -0.64
N GLU A 58 1.45 9.43 -0.37
CA GLU A 58 1.76 10.27 0.80
C GLU A 58 1.64 9.51 2.13
N ARG A 59 0.68 8.59 2.26
CA ARG A 59 0.57 7.74 3.47
C ARG A 59 1.69 6.73 3.57
N PHE A 60 2.15 6.18 2.44
CA PHE A 60 3.32 5.31 2.44
C PHE A 60 4.59 6.06 2.84
N ASP A 61 4.77 7.29 2.35
CA ASP A 61 5.91 8.13 2.72
C ASP A 61 5.96 8.32 4.24
N TRP A 62 4.82 8.64 4.86
CA TRP A 62 4.73 8.77 6.32
C TRP A 62 5.09 7.47 7.06
N VAL A 63 4.68 6.31 6.54
CA VAL A 63 5.04 5.01 7.13
C VAL A 63 6.55 4.79 7.06
N PHE A 64 7.18 5.08 5.91
CA PHE A 64 8.63 4.95 5.73
C PHE A 64 9.45 5.96 6.53
N GLU A 65 8.92 7.17 6.73
CA GLU A 65 9.53 8.17 7.62
C GLU A 65 9.47 7.75 9.08
N THR A 66 8.38 7.07 9.49
CA THR A 66 8.17 6.61 10.87
C THR A 66 9.10 5.46 11.23
N SER A 67 9.25 4.47 10.35
CA SER A 67 10.15 3.34 10.58
C SER A 67 10.58 2.69 9.27
N LYS A 68 11.82 2.19 9.27
CA LYS A 68 12.37 1.33 8.20
C LYS A 68 12.25 -0.15 8.50
N ASP A 69 11.69 -0.50 9.66
CA ASP A 69 11.47 -1.89 10.07
C ASP A 69 10.37 -2.53 9.22
N ILE A 70 10.69 -3.67 8.61
CA ILE A 70 9.76 -4.41 7.74
C ILE A 70 8.57 -4.92 8.52
N ASP A 71 8.74 -5.35 9.76
CA ASP A 71 7.64 -5.84 10.57
C ASP A 71 6.64 -4.72 10.86
N PHE A 72 7.14 -3.52 11.19
CA PHE A 72 6.31 -2.33 11.34
C PHE A 72 5.56 -2.00 10.04
N ILE A 73 6.24 -2.01 8.89
CA ILE A 73 5.61 -1.69 7.60
C ILE A 73 4.51 -2.72 7.26
N CYS A 74 4.77 -4.01 7.47
CA CYS A 74 3.80 -5.07 7.27
C CYS A 74 2.57 -4.92 8.18
N GLN A 75 2.79 -4.57 9.45
CA GLN A 75 1.72 -4.24 10.39
C GLN A 75 0.87 -3.06 9.91
N GLN A 76 1.49 -1.99 9.41
CA GLN A 76 0.76 -0.83 8.86
C GLN A 76 -0.04 -1.20 7.60
N ILE A 77 0.47 -2.08 6.74
CA ILE A 77 -0.25 -2.58 5.56
C ILE A 77 -1.49 -3.39 5.97
N LEU A 78 -1.42 -4.16 7.06
CA LEU A 78 -2.50 -5.01 7.56
C LEU A 78 -3.42 -4.34 8.59
N ALA A 79 -3.05 -3.17 9.11
CA ALA A 79 -3.83 -2.46 10.13
C ALA A 79 -5.26 -2.17 9.67
N ASP A 80 -6.26 -2.40 10.53
CA ASP A 80 -7.66 -2.08 10.22
C ASP A 80 -8.01 -0.61 10.53
N ASP A 81 -7.06 0.29 10.28
CA ASP A 81 -7.20 1.71 10.50
C ASP A 81 -7.34 2.45 9.16
N TYR A 82 -7.33 3.78 9.22
CA TYR A 82 -7.41 4.60 8.01
C TYR A 82 -6.23 4.36 7.05
N ILE A 83 -5.02 4.17 7.59
CA ILE A 83 -3.80 4.01 6.78
C ILE A 83 -3.83 2.67 6.06
N GLY A 84 -3.95 1.56 6.79
CA GLY A 84 -3.98 0.23 6.19
C GLY A 84 -5.12 0.07 5.19
N ASN A 85 -6.33 0.56 5.52
CA ASN A 85 -7.45 0.56 4.57
C ASN A 85 -7.20 1.44 3.33
N ARG A 86 -6.38 2.49 3.45
CA ARG A 86 -5.97 3.31 2.33
C ARG A 86 -4.96 2.58 1.43
N LEU A 87 -3.94 1.95 2.02
CA LEU A 87 -2.89 1.25 1.29
C LEU A 87 -3.47 0.04 0.53
N ARG A 88 -4.27 -0.80 1.20
CA ARG A 88 -4.92 -1.99 0.59
C ARG A 88 -5.89 -1.67 -0.53
N ARG A 89 -6.35 -0.42 -0.65
CA ARG A 89 -7.23 0.03 -1.74
C ARG A 89 -6.49 0.13 -3.08
N TYR A 90 -5.16 0.23 -3.07
CA TYR A 90 -4.35 0.43 -4.26
C TYR A 90 -3.32 -0.70 -4.43
N PRO A 91 -3.74 -1.90 -4.87
CA PRO A 91 -2.83 -3.04 -5.09
C PRO A 91 -1.64 -2.74 -6.01
N LEU A 92 -1.79 -1.78 -6.93
CA LEU A 92 -0.73 -1.33 -7.85
C LEU A 92 0.53 -0.80 -7.15
N LEU A 93 0.42 -0.36 -5.90
CA LEU A 93 1.58 0.06 -5.09
C LEU A 93 2.55 -1.11 -4.84
N PHE A 94 2.03 -2.34 -4.80
CA PHE A 94 2.75 -3.58 -4.50
C PHE A 94 3.11 -4.37 -5.77
N LYS A 95 2.96 -3.76 -6.95
CA LYS A 95 3.24 -4.41 -8.24
C LYS A 95 4.68 -4.92 -8.26
N GLY A 96 4.85 -6.22 -8.55
CA GLY A 96 6.16 -6.84 -8.70
C GLY A 96 6.75 -7.42 -7.41
N VAL A 97 6.12 -7.24 -6.25
CA VAL A 97 6.62 -7.82 -4.99
C VAL A 97 6.53 -9.36 -5.02
N ILE A 98 5.37 -9.90 -5.42
CA ILE A 98 5.12 -11.36 -5.48
C ILE A 98 5.67 -12.03 -6.75
N ASN A 99 6.19 -11.25 -7.71
CA ASN A 99 6.72 -11.81 -8.95
C ASN A 99 8.21 -12.11 -8.72
N ASN A 100 8.57 -13.39 -8.72
CA ASN A 100 9.97 -13.82 -8.74
C ASN A 100 10.61 -13.33 -10.04
N ALA A 101 11.49 -12.33 -9.93
CA ALA A 101 12.52 -12.08 -10.92
C ALA A 101 13.74 -12.92 -10.58
#